data_AF-A0A846PB84-F1
#
_entry.id   AF-A0A846PB84-F1
#
_cell.length_a   1.000
_cell.length_b   1.000
_cell.length_c   1.000
_cell.angle_alpha   90.00
_cell.angle_beta   90.00
_cell.angle_gamma   90.00
#
_symmetry.space_group_name_H-M   'P 1'
#
loop_
_entity.id
_entity.type
_entity.pdbx_description
1 polymer ?
#
loop_
_entity_poly.entity_id
_entity_poly.type
_entity_poly.pdbx_seq_one_letter_code
_entity_poly.pdbx_strand_id
1 'polypeptide(L)'
;MKSAIRMNSMPSKLSFGIIVTGLLAIFVLSAGRIYAVSSAQESSEGVTSFRPVHTYSIVARDSITGEIGVAVQSHWFSVGTVVTWAEAGLGAVATQSLAEISYGPLGLELMRAGKSADRALHALLRADDHPEWRQVAMIDASGQVAVHTGEKCIREAGHHVGDQYSVQANLMEKNTVWDAMAEAYENSKGDLAERMLAALEAAQKEGGDIRGKQSAAIIIVTGKSSGRSYMDRVVDLRVEDHPEPVKELKRLVQVNRAYEFMNDGDERVAMGDIKGAMDAYSKAMDLAPGNPEVQFWAAVTMFTEGNEREALKYFREVFRVDRRWVEVVRRLPEAGLLPADEKQIRKIMSVAPKW
;
A
#
# COMPACT_ATOMS: atom_id res chain seq x y z
N MET A 1 56.47 -2.56 5.81
CA MET A 1 57.10 -1.71 4.78
C MET A 1 56.32 -1.85 3.48
N LYS A 2 55.46 -0.87 3.15
CA LYS A 2 54.91 -0.68 1.80
C LYS A 2 54.91 0.81 1.50
N SER A 3 55.32 1.13 0.28
CA SER A 3 55.90 2.38 -0.21
C SER A 3 54.92 3.53 -0.35
N ALA A 4 55.43 4.72 -0.02
CA ALA A 4 54.88 6.01 -0.42
C ALA A 4 55.17 6.30 -1.90
N ILE A 5 54.21 6.91 -2.60
CA ILE A 5 54.45 7.75 -3.78
C ILE A 5 53.74 9.08 -3.55
N ARG A 6 54.50 10.15 -3.78
CA ARG A 6 54.23 11.56 -3.52
C ARG A 6 53.60 12.25 -4.74
N MET A 7 52.76 13.25 -4.42
CA MET A 7 52.59 14.57 -5.04
C MET A 7 52.17 14.69 -6.51
N ASN A 8 51.09 15.45 -6.75
CA ASN A 8 51.26 16.84 -7.21
C ASN A 8 50.02 17.72 -7.01
N SER A 9 50.32 18.98 -6.71
CA SER A 9 49.44 20.06 -6.27
C SER A 9 49.23 21.15 -7.33
N MET A 10 48.13 21.91 -7.16
CA MET A 10 47.85 23.33 -7.54
C MET A 10 47.09 23.62 -8.85
N PRO A 11 46.47 24.83 -9.03
CA PRO A 11 45.74 25.69 -8.07
C PRO A 11 44.49 26.46 -8.64
N SER A 12 43.81 27.17 -7.73
CA SER A 12 43.20 28.53 -7.81
C SER A 12 42.09 28.93 -8.81
N LYS A 13 40.94 29.29 -8.19
CA LYS A 13 40.15 30.55 -8.29
C LYS A 13 40.33 31.46 -9.51
N LEU A 14 39.20 31.87 -10.11
CA LEU A 14 39.01 33.20 -10.70
C LEU A 14 37.59 33.72 -10.43
N SER A 15 37.50 34.91 -9.84
CA SER A 15 36.33 35.79 -9.74
C SER A 15 36.54 36.97 -10.69
N PHE A 16 35.48 37.55 -11.27
CA PHE A 16 35.31 38.92 -11.78
C PHE A 16 33.99 38.90 -12.60
N GLY A 17 33.10 39.88 -12.65
CA GLY A 17 33.03 41.25 -12.15
C GLY A 17 31.72 41.87 -12.68
N ILE A 18 31.22 42.86 -11.95
CA ILE A 18 29.99 43.64 -12.18
C ILE A 18 30.13 44.54 -13.42
N ILE A 19 29.05 44.69 -14.21
CA ILE A 19 28.81 45.91 -15.01
C ILE A 19 27.35 46.36 -14.81
N VAL A 20 27.22 47.56 -14.24
CA VAL A 20 26.03 48.39 -14.15
C VAL A 20 26.13 49.46 -15.22
N THR A 21 25.08 49.66 -16.02
CA THR A 21 24.84 50.91 -16.75
C THR A 21 23.34 51.16 -16.84
N GLY A 22 22.89 52.32 -16.32
CA GLY A 22 21.51 52.77 -16.30
C GLY A 22 21.12 53.69 -17.47
N LEU A 23 20.14 54.57 -17.19
CA LEU A 23 19.37 55.52 -18.03
C LEU A 23 18.01 54.96 -18.52
N LEU A 24 16.86 55.64 -18.44
CA LEU A 24 16.51 57.01 -18.03
C LEU A 24 14.97 57.05 -17.77
N ALA A 25 14.54 57.88 -16.83
CA ALA A 25 13.14 58.15 -16.50
C ALA A 25 12.44 59.07 -17.51
N ILE A 26 11.14 58.87 -17.74
CA ILE A 26 10.21 59.92 -18.18
C ILE A 26 8.94 59.83 -17.32
N PHE A 27 8.75 60.84 -16.48
CA PHE A 27 7.52 61.17 -15.77
C PHE A 27 6.75 62.18 -16.63
N VAL A 28 5.49 61.90 -16.95
CA VAL A 28 4.51 62.94 -17.31
C VAL A 28 3.26 62.72 -16.47
N LEU A 29 3.05 63.66 -15.55
CA LEU A 29 1.81 63.90 -14.83
C LEU A 29 0.80 64.57 -15.76
N SER A 30 -0.41 64.02 -15.86
CA SER A 30 -1.59 64.79 -16.23
C SER A 30 -2.76 64.38 -15.34
N ALA A 31 -3.19 65.32 -14.52
CA ALA A 31 -4.27 65.22 -13.56
C ALA A 31 -5.65 65.12 -14.24
N GLY A 32 -6.59 64.44 -13.56
CA GLY A 32 -8.01 64.74 -13.66
C GLY A 32 -8.89 63.63 -14.23
N ARG A 33 -9.45 62.81 -13.34
CA ARG A 33 -10.90 62.78 -13.04
C ARG A 33 -11.20 61.64 -12.07
N ILE A 34 -11.65 62.04 -10.89
CA ILE A 34 -12.30 61.18 -9.90
C ILE A 34 -13.63 60.75 -10.52
N TYR A 35 -13.76 59.45 -10.81
CA TYR A 35 -15.05 58.78 -10.83
C TYR A 35 -15.00 57.71 -9.74
N ALA A 36 -15.69 58.00 -8.65
CA ALA A 36 -16.10 56.97 -7.71
C ALA A 36 -17.07 56.04 -8.47
N VAL A 37 -16.57 54.88 -8.89
CA VAL A 37 -17.43 53.76 -9.25
C VAL A 37 -17.52 52.89 -8.02
N SER A 38 -18.65 53.02 -7.33
CA SER A 38 -19.13 52.02 -6.38
C SER A 38 -19.40 50.74 -7.18
N SER A 39 -18.46 49.81 -7.20
CA SER A 39 -18.75 48.42 -7.51
C SER A 39 -18.69 47.64 -6.22
N ALA A 40 -19.87 47.39 -5.64
CA ALA A 40 -20.05 46.27 -4.74
C ALA A 40 -19.64 45.01 -5.53
N GLN A 41 -18.48 44.47 -5.20
CA GLN A 41 -18.02 43.22 -5.75
C GLN A 41 -18.72 42.12 -4.94
N GLU A 42 -19.87 41.67 -5.44
CA GLU A 42 -20.43 40.38 -5.05
C GLU A 42 -19.32 39.35 -5.28
N SER A 43 -18.76 38.82 -4.20
CA SER A 43 -17.90 37.66 -4.24
C SER A 43 -18.74 36.49 -4.71
N SER A 44 -18.68 36.20 -6.02
CA SER A 44 -19.15 34.91 -6.52
C SER A 44 -18.32 33.84 -5.80
N GLU A 45 -18.93 33.13 -4.85
CA GLU A 45 -18.36 31.92 -4.28
C GLU A 45 -18.08 30.97 -5.45
N GLY A 46 -16.81 30.92 -5.85
CA GLY A 46 -16.37 30.09 -6.95
C GLY A 46 -16.63 28.64 -6.58
N VAL A 47 -17.43 27.95 -7.38
CA VAL A 47 -17.56 26.49 -7.31
C VAL A 47 -16.16 25.91 -7.51
N THR A 48 -15.54 25.44 -6.44
CA THR A 48 -14.22 24.82 -6.47
C THR A 48 -14.29 23.55 -7.33
N SER A 49 -13.50 23.47 -8.40
CA SER A 49 -13.57 22.39 -9.39
C SER A 49 -12.86 21.09 -8.98
N PHE A 50 -12.64 20.85 -7.68
CA PHE A 50 -11.96 19.65 -7.21
C PHE A 50 -12.96 18.49 -7.11
N ARG A 51 -12.66 17.38 -7.78
CA ARG A 51 -13.42 16.14 -7.63
C ARG A 51 -13.05 15.52 -6.29
N PRO A 52 -14.01 15.30 -5.38
CA PRO A 52 -13.72 14.67 -4.08
C PRO A 52 -13.24 13.22 -4.27
N VAL A 53 -12.38 12.77 -3.37
CA VAL A 53 -12.01 11.34 -3.23
C VAL A 53 -12.93 10.76 -2.15
N HIS A 54 -14.02 10.14 -2.56
CA HIS A 54 -15.03 9.61 -1.64
C HIS A 54 -14.67 8.20 -1.21
N THR A 55 -14.72 7.91 0.08
CA THR A 55 -13.83 6.87 0.60
C THR A 55 -14.28 6.41 1.97
N TYR A 56 -14.15 5.11 2.23
CA TYR A 56 -14.04 4.59 3.58
C TYR A 56 -12.68 3.91 3.77
N SER A 57 -12.10 4.11 4.94
CA SER A 57 -10.78 3.59 5.28
C SER A 57 -10.67 3.26 6.76
N ILE A 58 -9.63 2.50 7.09
CA ILE A 58 -9.28 2.09 8.43
C ILE A 58 -7.78 2.31 8.65
N VAL A 59 -7.41 2.84 9.81
CA VAL A 59 -6.04 2.75 10.37
C VAL A 59 -6.11 1.92 11.63
N ALA A 60 -5.15 1.02 11.85
CA ALA A 60 -5.19 0.12 13.00
C ALA A 60 -3.80 -0.35 13.41
N ARG A 61 -3.67 -0.73 14.69
CA ARG A 61 -2.49 -1.39 15.23
C ARG A 61 -2.91 -2.68 15.92
N ASP A 62 -2.19 -3.76 15.65
CA ASP A 62 -2.33 -4.99 16.41
C ASP A 62 -1.60 -4.87 17.74
N SER A 63 -2.32 -5.02 18.86
CA SER A 63 -1.76 -4.88 20.19
C SER A 63 -0.78 -6.00 20.56
N ILE A 64 -0.87 -7.16 19.91
CA ILE A 64 -0.07 -8.35 20.18
C ILE A 64 1.21 -8.35 19.33
N THR A 65 1.10 -8.17 18.01
CA THR A 65 2.25 -8.19 17.10
C THR A 65 2.94 -6.82 17.00
N GLY A 66 2.20 -5.75 17.30
CA GLY A 66 2.61 -4.37 17.09
C GLY A 66 2.52 -3.91 15.64
N GLU A 67 2.09 -4.76 14.71
CA GLU A 67 1.88 -4.39 13.31
C GLU A 67 0.93 -3.21 13.20
N ILE A 68 1.15 -2.37 12.19
CA ILE A 68 0.38 -1.16 11.96
C ILE A 68 -0.07 -1.18 10.50
N GLY A 69 -1.32 -0.82 10.24
CA GLY A 69 -1.88 -0.87 8.90
C GLY A 69 -2.80 0.29 8.57
N VAL A 70 -2.96 0.49 7.27
CA VAL A 70 -3.99 1.34 6.67
C VAL A 70 -4.62 0.61 5.48
N ALA A 71 -5.95 0.66 5.37
CA ALA A 71 -6.68 0.09 4.24
C ALA A 71 -7.83 0.98 3.81
N VAL A 72 -8.21 0.90 2.55
CA VAL A 72 -9.13 1.85 1.91
C VAL A 72 -9.91 1.21 0.76
N GLN A 73 -11.12 1.71 0.50
CA GLN A 73 -11.84 1.54 -0.76
C GLN A 73 -12.47 2.87 -1.18
N SER A 74 -12.48 3.13 -2.49
CA SER A 74 -13.12 4.31 -3.07
C SER A 74 -13.68 4.06 -4.48
N HIS A 75 -14.72 4.80 -4.89
CA HIS A 75 -15.04 4.97 -6.32
C HIS A 75 -14.16 6.07 -6.92
N TRP A 76 -12.85 5.82 -6.90
CA TRP A 76 -11.81 6.66 -7.46
C TRP A 76 -10.76 5.75 -8.06
N PHE A 77 -10.13 6.15 -9.17
CA PHE A 77 -9.05 5.36 -9.73
C PHE A 77 -7.81 5.43 -8.83
N SER A 78 -7.24 4.27 -8.49
CA SER A 78 -5.98 4.18 -7.77
C SER A 78 -5.91 4.90 -6.41
N VAL A 79 -6.92 4.70 -5.56
CA VAL A 79 -7.06 5.40 -4.27
C VAL A 79 -5.86 5.22 -3.32
N GLY A 80 -5.16 4.08 -3.40
CA GLY A 80 -4.02 3.80 -2.52
C GLY A 80 -2.85 4.78 -2.67
N THR A 81 -2.71 5.42 -3.84
CA THR A 81 -1.66 6.45 -4.04
C THR A 81 -1.90 7.74 -3.25
N VAL A 82 -3.14 7.97 -2.83
CA VAL A 82 -3.57 9.18 -2.11
C VAL A 82 -3.75 8.88 -0.63
N VAL A 83 -4.47 7.81 -0.30
CA VAL A 83 -4.99 7.60 1.05
C VAL A 83 -4.04 6.82 1.93
N THR A 84 -3.35 5.80 1.43
CA THR A 84 -2.65 4.81 2.29
C THR A 84 -1.19 5.15 2.52
N TRP A 85 -0.83 5.51 3.75
CA TRP A 85 0.54 5.74 4.20
C TRP A 85 0.83 4.95 5.48
N ALA A 86 1.95 4.23 5.53
CA ALA A 86 2.40 3.55 6.74
C ALA A 86 3.92 3.36 6.74
N GLU A 87 4.51 3.39 7.93
CA GLU A 87 5.92 3.14 8.15
C GLU A 87 6.16 2.34 9.44
N ALA A 88 6.98 1.29 9.32
CA ALA A 88 7.23 0.35 10.40
C ALA A 88 7.78 1.04 11.64
N GLY A 89 7.22 0.69 12.79
CA GLY A 89 7.59 1.27 14.09
C GLY A 89 7.28 2.76 14.25
N LEU A 90 6.61 3.41 13.28
CA LEU A 90 6.19 4.81 13.39
C LEU A 90 4.68 4.96 13.49
N GLY A 91 3.93 4.47 12.49
CA GLY A 91 2.50 4.73 12.41
C GLY A 91 1.91 4.54 11.02
N ALA A 92 0.62 4.86 10.91
CA ALA A 92 -0.11 4.90 9.66
C ALA A 92 -1.02 6.13 9.57
N VAL A 93 -1.28 6.59 8.34
CA VAL A 93 -2.10 7.76 8.02
C VAL A 93 -3.04 7.41 6.87
N ALA A 94 -4.31 7.78 7.05
CA ALA A 94 -5.33 7.82 6.01
C ALA A 94 -5.76 9.28 5.78
N THR A 95 -5.49 9.84 4.59
CA THR A 95 -5.95 11.20 4.20
C THR A 95 -6.93 11.10 3.03
N GLN A 96 -8.15 11.61 3.17
CA GLN A 96 -9.25 11.42 2.21
C GLN A 96 -10.22 12.61 2.13
N SER A 97 -11.32 12.46 1.38
CA SER A 97 -12.25 13.54 0.98
C SER A 97 -11.61 14.47 -0.06
N LEU A 98 -11.62 15.79 0.12
CA LEU A 98 -10.73 16.67 -0.65
C LEU A 98 -9.33 16.55 -0.04
N ALA A 99 -8.70 15.41 -0.30
CA ALA A 99 -7.47 14.99 0.35
C ALA A 99 -6.32 15.98 0.10
N GLU A 100 -5.59 16.30 1.16
CA GLU A 100 -4.28 16.92 1.07
C GLU A 100 -3.23 15.80 1.19
N ILE A 101 -2.63 15.42 0.06
CA ILE A 101 -1.74 14.24 -0.04
C ILE A 101 -0.56 14.38 0.93
N SER A 102 -0.06 15.60 1.15
CA SER A 102 1.10 15.85 2.00
C SER A 102 0.90 15.42 3.46
N TYR A 103 -0.34 15.28 3.96
CA TYR A 103 -0.61 14.79 5.32
C TYR A 103 -0.06 13.38 5.56
N GLY A 104 -0.03 12.54 4.53
CA GLY A 104 0.53 11.19 4.60
C GLY A 104 2.01 11.19 4.99
N PRO A 105 2.92 11.63 4.09
CA PRO A 105 4.34 11.65 4.37
C PRO A 105 4.73 12.60 5.51
N LEU A 106 4.11 13.78 5.63
CA LEU A 106 4.44 14.73 6.71
C LEU A 106 3.96 14.23 8.08
N GLY A 107 2.82 13.54 8.14
CA GLY A 107 2.34 12.92 9.38
C GLY A 107 3.33 11.87 9.89
N LEU A 108 3.81 11.00 9.00
CA LEU A 108 4.84 10.00 9.32
C LEU A 108 6.18 10.66 9.69
N GLU A 109 6.56 11.76 9.04
CA GLU A 109 7.77 12.52 9.39
C GLU A 109 7.69 13.13 10.80
N LEU A 110 6.55 13.70 11.16
CA LEU A 110 6.32 14.23 12.50
C LEU A 110 6.35 13.12 13.57
N MET A 111 5.77 11.95 13.26
CA MET A 111 5.88 10.77 14.14
C MET A 111 7.33 10.29 14.28
N ARG A 112 8.10 10.28 13.18
CA ARG A 112 9.54 9.98 13.22
C ARG A 112 10.31 10.95 14.11
N ALA A 113 9.91 12.22 14.12
CA ALA A 113 10.45 13.25 14.99
C ALA A 113 9.96 13.16 16.46
N GLY A 114 9.24 12.10 16.83
CA GLY A 114 8.78 11.82 18.20
C GLY A 114 7.46 12.51 18.59
N LYS A 115 6.70 13.02 17.62
CA LYS A 115 5.32 13.48 17.89
C LYS A 115 4.39 12.27 17.96
N SER A 116 3.36 12.37 18.80
CA SER A 116 2.23 11.43 18.76
C SER A 116 1.37 11.71 17.52
N ALA A 117 0.53 10.75 17.14
CA ALA A 117 -0.45 10.93 16.06
C ALA A 117 -1.30 12.19 16.26
N ASP A 118 -1.75 12.42 17.49
CA ASP A 118 -2.50 13.63 17.89
C ASP A 118 -1.73 14.92 17.58
N ARG A 119 -0.48 15.02 18.05
CA ARG A 119 0.33 16.23 17.85
C ARG A 119 0.72 16.43 16.39
N ALA A 120 0.92 15.34 15.65
CA ALA A 120 1.19 15.39 14.22
C ALA A 120 -0.02 15.94 13.46
N LEU A 121 -1.22 15.37 13.67
CA LEU A 121 -2.45 15.80 13.02
C LEU A 121 -2.78 17.27 13.35
N HIS A 122 -2.70 17.65 14.63
CA HIS A 122 -2.96 19.04 15.04
C HIS A 122 -1.99 20.05 14.40
N ALA A 123 -0.73 19.68 14.21
CA ALA A 123 0.24 20.56 13.55
C ALA A 123 -0.10 20.76 12.07
N LEU A 124 -0.50 19.69 11.37
CA LEU A 124 -0.89 19.73 9.97
C LEU A 124 -2.17 20.54 9.75
N LEU A 125 -3.21 20.29 10.55
CA LEU A 125 -4.47 21.03 10.47
C LEU A 125 -4.31 22.53 10.70
N ARG A 126 -3.39 22.95 11.59
CA ARG A 126 -3.10 24.37 11.82
C ARG A 126 -2.38 25.05 10.66
N ALA A 127 -1.70 24.28 9.82
CA ALA A 127 -0.97 24.77 8.67
C ALA A 127 -1.78 24.69 7.36
N ASP A 128 -2.94 24.04 7.39
CA ASP A 128 -3.86 23.93 6.26
C ASP A 128 -4.82 25.12 6.27
N ASP A 129 -4.98 25.79 5.14
CA ASP A 129 -5.92 26.90 4.97
C ASP A 129 -7.37 26.42 4.88
N HIS A 130 -7.59 25.12 4.59
CA HIS A 130 -8.90 24.53 4.37
C HIS A 130 -9.12 23.18 5.10
N PRO A 131 -8.89 23.10 6.43
CA PRO A 131 -9.05 21.87 7.19
C PRO A 131 -10.51 21.36 7.16
N GLU A 132 -11.50 22.23 6.97
CA GLU A 132 -12.92 21.89 6.87
C GLU A 132 -13.27 20.93 5.74
N TRP A 133 -12.42 20.81 4.71
CA TRP A 133 -12.59 19.90 3.58
C TRP A 133 -11.89 18.54 3.76
N ARG A 134 -11.10 18.38 4.82
CA ARG A 134 -10.25 17.21 5.02
C ARG A 134 -10.95 16.16 5.87
N GLN A 135 -10.69 14.90 5.56
CA GLN A 135 -10.93 13.80 6.50
C GLN A 135 -9.64 13.00 6.67
N VAL A 136 -9.17 12.87 7.90
CA VAL A 136 -7.87 12.28 8.19
C VAL A 136 -7.95 11.40 9.43
N ALA A 137 -7.31 10.24 9.39
CA ALA A 137 -7.02 9.43 10.57
C ALA A 137 -5.53 9.10 10.62
N MET A 138 -4.96 9.15 11.81
CA MET A 138 -3.57 8.81 12.10
C MET A 138 -3.52 7.88 13.30
N ILE A 139 -2.62 6.90 13.26
CA ILE A 139 -2.27 6.07 14.41
C ILE A 139 -0.75 6.01 14.53
N ASP A 140 -0.23 6.18 15.74
CA ASP A 140 1.21 6.03 15.99
C ASP A 140 1.57 4.65 16.57
N ALA A 141 2.86 4.35 16.65
CA ALA A 141 3.37 3.07 17.12
C ALA A 141 3.03 2.73 18.58
N SER A 142 2.57 3.72 19.37
CA SER A 142 2.05 3.50 20.72
C SER A 142 0.55 3.14 20.74
N GLY A 143 -0.10 3.17 19.57
CA GLY A 143 -1.52 2.91 19.42
C GLY A 143 -2.40 4.13 19.67
N GLN A 144 -1.84 5.33 19.83
CA GLN A 144 -2.64 6.54 19.96
C GLN A 144 -3.21 6.93 18.60
N VAL A 145 -4.53 7.16 18.58
CA VAL A 145 -5.29 7.47 17.38
C VAL A 145 -5.69 8.94 17.40
N ALA A 146 -5.60 9.60 16.25
CA ALA A 146 -6.06 10.96 16.04
C ALA A 146 -6.88 11.04 14.76
N VAL A 147 -8.01 11.74 14.83
CA VAL A 147 -8.97 11.82 13.72
C VAL A 147 -9.44 13.25 13.51
N HIS A 148 -9.77 13.57 12.27
CA HIS A 148 -10.40 14.82 11.88
C HIS A 148 -11.41 14.52 10.77
N THR A 149 -12.66 14.98 10.95
CA THR A 149 -13.67 15.03 9.90
C THR A 149 -14.11 16.47 9.78
N GLY A 150 -13.70 17.14 8.71
CA GLY A 150 -14.06 18.53 8.46
C GLY A 150 -15.56 18.71 8.21
N GLU A 151 -16.12 19.85 8.63
CA GLU A 151 -17.55 20.14 8.53
C GLU A 151 -18.09 20.26 7.09
N LYS A 152 -17.19 20.41 6.11
CA LYS A 152 -17.50 20.49 4.68
C LYS A 152 -17.21 19.18 3.93
N CYS A 153 -16.83 18.11 4.62
CA CYS A 153 -16.88 16.78 4.02
C CYS A 153 -18.31 16.47 3.57
N ILE A 154 -18.45 15.90 2.36
CA ILE A 154 -19.79 15.65 1.81
C ILE A 154 -20.53 14.63 2.68
N ARG A 155 -21.81 14.93 2.96
CA ARG A 155 -22.65 14.25 3.94
C ARG A 155 -22.76 12.74 3.78
N GLU A 156 -23.21 12.18 4.91
CA GLU A 156 -22.84 10.89 5.46
C GLU A 156 -21.31 10.75 5.58
N ALA A 157 -20.73 11.68 6.34
CA ALA A 157 -19.32 11.70 6.72
C ALA A 157 -19.15 11.64 8.23
N GLY A 158 -18.26 10.76 8.69
CA GLY A 158 -18.04 10.48 10.10
C GLY A 158 -16.90 9.51 10.33
N HIS A 159 -16.69 9.15 11.58
CA HIS A 159 -15.66 8.21 12.00
C HIS A 159 -16.07 7.50 13.29
N HIS A 160 -15.42 6.37 13.57
CA HIS A 160 -15.47 5.67 14.84
C HIS A 160 -14.03 5.41 15.30
N VAL A 161 -13.74 5.78 16.55
CA VAL A 161 -12.43 5.53 17.18
C VAL A 161 -12.61 4.47 18.25
N GLY A 162 -11.89 3.36 18.10
CA GLY A 162 -11.85 2.29 19.10
C GLY A 162 -10.45 2.09 19.68
N ASP A 163 -10.23 0.96 20.35
CA ASP A 163 -8.93 0.67 20.97
C ASP A 163 -7.86 0.37 19.90
N GLN A 164 -6.95 1.33 19.69
CA GLN A 164 -5.85 1.26 18.71
C GLN A 164 -6.31 1.13 17.25
N TYR A 165 -7.46 1.71 16.89
CA TYR A 165 -7.88 1.86 15.50
C TYR A 165 -8.83 3.04 15.29
N SER A 166 -8.97 3.46 14.04
CA SER A 166 -10.06 4.34 13.58
C SER A 166 -10.58 3.87 12.24
N VAL A 167 -11.89 3.94 12.06
CA VAL A 167 -12.57 3.80 10.78
C VAL A 167 -13.26 5.11 10.43
N GLN A 168 -13.17 5.54 9.18
CA GLN A 168 -13.68 6.84 8.73
C GLN A 168 -14.25 6.74 7.33
N ALA A 169 -15.33 7.47 7.07
CA ALA A 169 -15.96 7.50 5.77
C ALA A 169 -16.59 8.86 5.43
N ASN A 170 -16.76 9.14 4.13
CA ASN A 170 -17.47 10.32 3.61
C ASN A 170 -18.17 10.02 2.27
N LEU A 171 -19.28 10.73 1.98
CA LEU A 171 -20.22 10.43 0.88
C LEU A 171 -20.66 8.96 0.88
N MET A 172 -21.06 8.47 2.05
CA MET A 172 -21.63 7.15 2.16
C MET A 172 -23.12 7.16 1.77
N GLU A 173 -23.67 5.99 1.45
CA GLU A 173 -25.12 5.83 1.31
C GLU A 173 -25.85 6.06 2.65
N LYS A 174 -25.19 5.75 3.78
CA LYS A 174 -25.72 5.90 5.14
C LYS A 174 -24.65 6.32 6.14
N ASN A 175 -25.03 7.03 7.20
CA ASN A 175 -24.15 7.28 8.36
C ASN A 175 -23.83 6.05 9.21
N THR A 176 -24.50 4.92 9.01
CA THR A 176 -24.22 3.67 9.76
C THR A 176 -22.94 2.97 9.32
N VAL A 177 -22.32 3.40 8.22
CA VAL A 177 -21.19 2.70 7.59
C VAL A 177 -19.98 2.56 8.52
N TRP A 178 -19.52 3.63 9.18
CA TRP A 178 -18.33 3.54 10.03
C TRP A 178 -18.58 2.73 11.31
N ASP A 179 -19.80 2.71 11.84
CA ASP A 179 -20.13 1.83 12.98
C ASP A 179 -20.17 0.36 12.56
N ALA A 180 -20.69 0.05 11.37
CA ALA A 180 -20.63 -1.31 10.81
C ALA A 180 -19.17 -1.76 10.56
N MET A 181 -18.29 -0.86 10.14
CA MET A 181 -16.85 -1.14 10.00
C MET A 181 -16.22 -1.48 11.35
N ALA A 182 -16.50 -0.68 12.39
CA ALA A 182 -15.98 -0.87 13.74
C ALA A 182 -16.44 -2.22 14.31
N GLU A 183 -17.75 -2.51 14.25
CA GLU A 183 -18.31 -3.78 14.73
C GLU A 183 -17.67 -4.98 14.03
N ALA A 184 -17.47 -4.91 12.71
CA ALA A 184 -16.84 -5.98 11.96
C ALA A 184 -15.36 -6.16 12.32
N TYR A 185 -14.61 -5.07 12.49
CA TYR A 185 -13.20 -5.11 12.91
C TYR A 185 -13.06 -5.76 14.29
N GLU A 186 -13.87 -5.35 15.26
CA GLU A 186 -13.81 -5.82 16.64
C GLU A 186 -14.23 -7.29 16.81
N ASN A 187 -15.22 -7.74 16.03
CA ASN A 187 -15.72 -9.12 16.10
C ASN A 187 -14.97 -10.10 15.19
N SER A 188 -14.13 -9.59 14.29
CA SER A 188 -13.32 -10.42 13.40
C SER A 188 -12.15 -11.10 14.15
N LYS A 189 -11.75 -12.25 13.63
CA LYS A 189 -10.60 -13.02 14.10
C LYS A 189 -9.54 -13.07 13.01
N GLY A 190 -8.32 -13.44 13.39
CA GLY A 190 -7.21 -13.53 12.47
C GLY A 190 -6.20 -12.41 12.67
N ASP A 191 -5.30 -12.27 11.71
CA ASP A 191 -4.27 -11.23 11.74
C ASP A 191 -4.85 -9.84 11.41
N LEU A 192 -3.99 -8.82 11.49
CA LEU A 192 -4.40 -7.43 11.22
C LEU A 192 -5.01 -7.26 9.81
N ALA A 193 -4.52 -7.98 8.80
CA ALA A 193 -5.03 -7.90 7.43
C ALA A 193 -6.47 -8.42 7.33
N GLU A 194 -6.74 -9.58 7.94
CA GLU A 194 -8.08 -10.17 7.96
C GLU A 194 -9.10 -9.25 8.64
N ARG A 195 -8.71 -8.68 9.78
CA ARG A 195 -9.60 -7.79 10.53
C ARG A 195 -9.88 -6.49 9.78
N MET A 196 -8.87 -5.88 9.17
CA MET A 196 -9.06 -4.68 8.34
C MET A 196 -9.87 -4.94 7.08
N LEU A 197 -9.67 -6.08 6.41
CA LEU A 197 -10.50 -6.49 5.27
C LEU A 197 -11.96 -6.72 5.68
N ALA A 198 -12.21 -7.29 6.87
CA ALA A 198 -13.57 -7.46 7.39
C ALA A 198 -14.28 -6.11 7.56
N ALA A 199 -13.56 -5.08 8.04
CA ALA A 199 -14.09 -3.72 8.13
C ALA A 199 -14.48 -3.16 6.74
N LEU A 200 -13.60 -3.30 5.73
CA LEU A 200 -13.92 -2.85 4.37
C LEU A 200 -15.10 -3.61 3.75
N GLU A 201 -15.19 -4.93 3.98
CA GLU A 201 -16.33 -5.75 3.52
C GLU A 201 -17.64 -5.32 4.19
N ALA A 202 -17.60 -4.94 5.47
CA ALA A 202 -18.77 -4.45 6.20
C ALA A 202 -19.25 -3.09 5.67
N ALA A 203 -18.33 -2.15 5.43
CA ALA A 203 -18.68 -0.89 4.79
C ALA A 203 -19.37 -1.09 3.44
N GLN A 204 -18.81 -1.94 2.58
CA GLN A 204 -19.39 -2.21 1.26
C GLN A 204 -20.80 -2.82 1.37
N LYS A 205 -21.05 -3.68 2.37
CA LYS A 205 -22.37 -4.28 2.61
C LYS A 205 -23.38 -3.29 3.19
N GLU A 206 -22.92 -2.32 3.97
CA GLU A 206 -23.79 -1.32 4.61
C GLU A 206 -24.22 -0.19 3.65
N GLY A 207 -23.65 -0.15 2.45
CA GLY A 207 -23.97 0.76 1.35
C GLY A 207 -22.73 1.43 0.76
N GLY A 208 -21.69 1.60 1.57
CA GLY A 208 -20.40 2.16 1.15
C GLY A 208 -20.54 3.51 0.45
N ASP A 209 -19.60 3.80 -0.44
CA ASP A 209 -19.62 4.99 -1.30
C ASP A 209 -20.85 4.94 -2.23
N ILE A 210 -21.73 5.94 -2.12
CA ILE A 210 -23.02 5.97 -2.85
C ILE A 210 -22.84 5.97 -4.38
N ARG A 211 -21.64 6.27 -4.87
CA ARG A 211 -21.32 6.22 -6.30
C ARG A 211 -21.04 4.81 -6.77
N GLY A 212 -20.74 3.87 -5.87
CA GLY A 212 -20.29 2.51 -6.15
C GLY A 212 -18.87 2.24 -5.69
N LYS A 213 -18.15 1.38 -6.43
CA LYS A 213 -16.82 0.88 -6.06
C LYS A 213 -15.92 0.78 -7.26
N GLN A 214 -14.63 1.06 -7.08
CA GLN A 214 -13.66 1.03 -8.17
C GLN A 214 -12.27 0.53 -7.75
N SER A 215 -11.69 1.09 -6.69
CA SER A 215 -10.34 0.73 -6.25
C SER A 215 -10.28 0.47 -4.74
N ALA A 216 -9.27 -0.29 -4.33
CA ALA A 216 -8.99 -0.58 -2.92
C ALA A 216 -7.49 -0.81 -2.70
N ALA A 217 -7.01 -0.57 -1.49
CA ALA A 217 -5.62 -0.79 -1.13
C ALA A 217 -5.47 -1.16 0.34
N ILE A 218 -4.40 -1.88 0.67
CA ILE A 218 -4.00 -2.20 2.05
C ILE A 218 -2.48 -2.16 2.16
N ILE A 219 -2.00 -1.51 3.22
CA ILE A 219 -0.61 -1.57 3.65
C ILE A 219 -0.59 -2.05 5.10
N ILE A 220 0.26 -3.03 5.39
CA ILE A 220 0.60 -3.46 6.74
C ILE A 220 2.11 -3.48 6.87
N VAL A 221 2.59 -2.85 7.94
CA VAL A 221 4.00 -2.77 8.28
C VAL A 221 4.26 -3.40 9.64
N THR A 222 5.48 -3.87 9.84
CA THR A 222 5.93 -4.42 11.12
C THR A 222 5.90 -3.36 12.23
N GLY A 223 5.68 -3.78 13.47
CA GLY A 223 5.68 -2.88 14.63
C GLY A 223 7.06 -2.31 15.00
N LYS A 224 8.13 -2.81 14.37
CA LYS A 224 9.51 -2.36 14.56
C LYS A 224 10.20 -2.31 13.21
N SER A 225 10.86 -1.20 12.90
CA SER A 225 11.64 -1.13 11.67
C SER A 225 12.90 -1.99 11.75
N SER A 226 13.18 -2.70 10.66
CA SER A 226 14.45 -3.38 10.40
C SER A 226 15.51 -2.44 9.80
N GLY A 227 15.18 -1.17 9.57
CA GLY A 227 15.99 -0.21 8.81
C GLY A 227 15.96 -0.45 7.30
N ARG A 228 15.17 -1.42 6.82
CA ARG A 228 15.05 -1.81 5.42
C ARG A 228 13.57 -1.87 5.05
N SER A 229 13.07 -0.78 4.48
CA SER A 229 11.64 -0.59 4.19
C SER A 229 11.00 -1.72 3.37
N TYR A 230 11.76 -2.38 2.49
CA TYR A 230 11.28 -3.49 1.67
C TYR A 230 11.06 -4.80 2.45
N MET A 231 11.64 -4.95 3.65
CA MET A 231 11.36 -6.09 4.53
C MET A 231 10.31 -5.75 5.60
N ASP A 232 10.10 -4.46 5.83
CA ASP A 232 9.20 -3.94 6.87
C ASP A 232 7.73 -3.89 6.41
N ARG A 233 7.48 -4.05 5.11
CA ARG A 233 6.13 -4.15 4.52
C ARG A 233 5.70 -5.60 4.46
N VAL A 234 4.81 -5.98 5.39
CA VAL A 234 4.20 -7.32 5.46
C VAL A 234 3.16 -7.48 4.35
N VAL A 235 2.34 -6.45 4.14
CA VAL A 235 1.37 -6.39 3.04
C VAL A 235 1.47 -5.02 2.38
N ASP A 236 1.53 -4.96 1.06
CA ASP A 236 1.41 -3.73 0.27
C ASP A 236 0.74 -4.07 -1.06
N LEU A 237 -0.59 -4.01 -1.07
CA LEU A 237 -1.41 -4.49 -2.18
C LEU A 237 -2.40 -3.44 -2.60
N ARG A 238 -2.62 -3.35 -3.92
CA ARG A 238 -3.52 -2.39 -4.55
C ARG A 238 -4.34 -3.06 -5.64
N VAL A 239 -5.59 -2.65 -5.71
CA VAL A 239 -6.52 -2.90 -6.82
C VAL A 239 -6.88 -1.54 -7.37
N GLU A 240 -6.27 -1.16 -8.50
CA GLU A 240 -6.36 0.20 -9.02
C GLU A 240 -7.70 0.49 -9.73
N ASP A 241 -8.29 -0.55 -10.31
CA ASP A 241 -9.59 -0.52 -11.01
C ASP A 241 -10.17 -1.94 -11.09
N HIS A 242 -11.30 -2.19 -10.44
CA HIS A 242 -12.01 -3.47 -10.47
C HIS A 242 -13.47 -3.28 -10.06
N PRO A 243 -14.45 -3.99 -10.66
CA PRO A 243 -15.85 -3.91 -10.25
C PRO A 243 -16.11 -4.44 -8.84
N GLU A 244 -15.23 -5.27 -8.30
CA GLU A 244 -15.31 -5.83 -6.94
C GLU A 244 -13.97 -5.66 -6.20
N PRO A 245 -13.55 -4.42 -5.87
CA PRO A 245 -12.17 -4.16 -5.47
C PRO A 245 -11.81 -4.74 -4.10
N VAL A 246 -12.73 -4.73 -3.13
CA VAL A 246 -12.50 -5.35 -1.81
C VAL A 246 -12.36 -6.88 -1.92
N LYS A 247 -13.23 -7.51 -2.71
CA LYS A 247 -13.16 -8.96 -2.95
C LYS A 247 -11.83 -9.34 -3.63
N GLU A 248 -11.41 -8.54 -4.61
CA GLU A 248 -10.15 -8.76 -5.31
C GLU A 248 -8.94 -8.50 -4.39
N LEU A 249 -8.98 -7.46 -3.56
CA LEU A 249 -7.93 -7.18 -2.57
C LEU A 249 -7.79 -8.34 -1.58
N LYS A 250 -8.90 -8.92 -1.12
CA LYS A 250 -8.90 -10.11 -0.26
C LYS A 250 -8.28 -11.32 -0.96
N ARG A 251 -8.58 -11.53 -2.25
CA ARG A 251 -7.92 -12.58 -3.05
C ARG A 251 -6.41 -12.34 -3.13
N LEU A 252 -5.98 -11.11 -3.38
CA LEU A 252 -4.55 -10.75 -3.44
C LEU A 252 -3.84 -10.95 -2.09
N VAL A 253 -4.49 -10.68 -0.95
CA VAL A 253 -3.94 -10.98 0.38
C VAL A 253 -3.70 -12.49 0.55
N GLN A 254 -4.61 -13.34 0.10
CA GLN A 254 -4.39 -14.79 0.13
C GLN A 254 -3.24 -15.22 -0.79
N VAL A 255 -3.11 -14.61 -1.97
CA VAL A 255 -1.98 -14.87 -2.87
C VAL A 255 -0.65 -14.40 -2.25
N ASN A 256 -0.61 -13.24 -1.61
CA ASN A 256 0.58 -12.76 -0.89
C ASN A 256 1.03 -13.76 0.17
N ARG A 257 0.10 -14.24 1.01
CA ARG A 257 0.39 -15.27 2.02
C ARG A 257 0.84 -16.59 1.40
N ALA A 258 0.28 -16.97 0.25
CA ALA A 258 0.75 -18.15 -0.47
C ALA A 258 2.24 -18.02 -0.84
N TYR A 259 2.67 -16.85 -1.31
CA TYR A 259 4.09 -16.59 -1.61
C TYR A 259 4.95 -16.52 -0.35
N GLU A 260 4.44 -16.03 0.78
CA GLU A 260 5.15 -16.11 2.06
C GLU A 260 5.44 -17.57 2.46
N PHE A 261 4.45 -18.46 2.33
CA PHE A 261 4.64 -19.89 2.57
C PHE A 261 5.54 -20.57 1.52
N MET A 262 5.54 -20.10 0.27
CA MET A 262 6.52 -20.57 -0.73
C MET A 262 7.94 -20.23 -0.29
N ASN A 263 8.18 -18.97 0.11
CA ASN A 263 9.49 -18.52 0.55
C ASN A 263 9.94 -19.25 1.83
N ASP A 264 9.05 -19.43 2.82
CA ASP A 264 9.35 -20.24 4.01
C ASP A 264 9.68 -21.69 3.63
N GLY A 265 8.99 -22.26 2.64
CA GLY A 265 9.31 -23.57 2.10
C GLY A 265 10.73 -23.65 1.54
N ASP A 266 11.10 -22.69 0.69
CA ASP A 266 12.44 -22.61 0.08
C ASP A 266 13.55 -22.43 1.13
N GLU A 267 13.31 -21.58 2.13
CA GLU A 267 14.23 -21.38 3.25
C GLU A 267 14.42 -22.66 4.07
N ARG A 268 13.34 -23.41 4.33
CA ARG A 268 13.41 -24.70 5.05
C ARG A 268 14.17 -25.75 4.28
N VAL A 269 14.01 -25.82 2.96
CA VAL A 269 14.84 -26.71 2.12
C VAL A 269 16.31 -26.35 2.25
N ALA A 270 16.66 -25.07 2.19
CA ALA A 270 18.04 -24.62 2.39
C ALA A 270 18.60 -25.00 3.77
N MET A 271 17.74 -25.11 4.78
CA MET A 271 18.09 -25.57 6.14
C MET A 271 18.05 -27.10 6.32
N GLY A 272 17.63 -27.86 5.31
CA GLY A 272 17.47 -29.32 5.37
C GLY A 272 16.19 -29.80 6.06
N ASP A 273 15.25 -28.91 6.40
CA ASP A 273 13.93 -29.24 6.95
C ASP A 273 12.93 -29.56 5.82
N ILE A 274 13.14 -30.71 5.17
CA ILE A 274 12.31 -31.11 4.01
C ILE A 274 10.85 -31.30 4.41
N LYS A 275 10.58 -31.83 5.60
CA LYS A 275 9.21 -32.02 6.06
C LYS A 275 8.49 -30.70 6.24
N GLY A 276 9.12 -29.74 6.95
CA GLY A 276 8.54 -28.42 7.12
C GLY A 276 8.36 -27.68 5.79
N ALA A 277 9.29 -27.85 4.84
CA ALA A 277 9.15 -27.28 3.50
C ALA A 277 7.90 -27.80 2.78
N MET A 278 7.64 -29.11 2.84
CA MET A 278 6.43 -29.69 2.23
C MET A 278 5.14 -29.19 2.89
N ASP A 279 5.14 -29.05 4.22
CA ASP A 279 4.00 -28.49 4.95
C ASP A 279 3.74 -27.02 4.54
N ALA A 280 4.80 -26.24 4.32
CA ALA A 280 4.71 -24.85 3.85
C ALA A 280 4.17 -24.77 2.41
N TYR A 281 4.72 -25.55 1.47
CA TYR A 281 4.22 -25.58 0.09
C TYR A 281 2.77 -26.05 -0.01
N SER A 282 2.36 -27.01 0.83
CA SER A 282 0.95 -27.44 0.90
C SER A 282 0.04 -26.27 1.27
N LYS A 283 0.40 -25.52 2.32
CA LYS A 283 -0.36 -24.32 2.72
C LYS A 283 -0.39 -23.27 1.62
N ALA A 284 0.72 -23.04 0.93
CA ALA A 284 0.78 -22.11 -0.20
C ALA A 284 -0.22 -22.49 -1.30
N MET A 285 -0.27 -23.77 -1.67
CA MET A 285 -1.21 -24.28 -2.68
C MET A 285 -2.66 -24.23 -2.22
N ASP A 286 -2.94 -24.44 -0.92
CA ASP A 286 -4.29 -24.32 -0.37
C ASP A 286 -4.80 -22.87 -0.39
N LEU A 287 -3.91 -21.90 -0.17
CA LEU A 287 -4.23 -20.46 -0.20
C LEU A 287 -4.40 -19.92 -1.64
N ALA A 288 -3.68 -20.49 -2.61
CA ALA A 288 -3.71 -20.07 -4.01
C ALA A 288 -3.88 -21.26 -4.99
N PRO A 289 -4.98 -22.03 -4.91
CA PRO A 289 -5.13 -23.30 -5.65
C PRO A 289 -5.22 -23.13 -7.17
N GLY A 290 -5.55 -21.93 -7.65
CA GLY A 290 -5.57 -21.59 -9.07
C GLY A 290 -4.29 -20.94 -9.60
N ASN A 291 -3.24 -20.81 -8.78
CA ASN A 291 -2.00 -20.18 -9.19
C ASN A 291 -1.00 -21.24 -9.69
N PRO A 292 -0.77 -21.34 -11.03
CA PRO A 292 0.14 -22.33 -11.58
C PRO A 292 1.59 -22.10 -11.16
N GLU A 293 2.01 -20.87 -10.85
CA GLU A 293 3.37 -20.54 -10.44
C GLU A 293 3.70 -21.20 -9.09
N VAL A 294 2.81 -21.06 -8.10
CA VAL A 294 2.93 -21.65 -6.76
C VAL A 294 3.04 -23.17 -6.86
N GLN A 295 2.16 -23.80 -7.65
CA GLN A 295 2.17 -25.24 -7.87
C GLN A 295 3.41 -25.72 -8.62
N PHE A 296 3.87 -24.94 -9.61
CA PHE A 296 5.01 -25.29 -10.45
C PHE A 296 6.30 -25.32 -9.64
N TRP A 297 6.60 -24.27 -8.89
CA TRP A 297 7.83 -24.21 -8.11
C TRP A 297 7.82 -25.19 -6.94
N ALA A 298 6.68 -25.39 -6.29
CA ALA A 298 6.53 -26.46 -5.30
C ALA A 298 6.82 -27.83 -5.93
N ALA A 299 6.35 -28.11 -7.15
CA ALA A 299 6.63 -29.35 -7.87
C ALA A 299 8.11 -29.51 -8.23
N VAL A 300 8.78 -28.44 -8.64
CA VAL A 300 10.22 -28.43 -8.91
C VAL A 300 10.98 -28.85 -7.66
N THR A 301 10.72 -28.19 -6.52
CA THR A 301 11.41 -28.51 -5.26
C THR A 301 11.05 -29.91 -4.76
N MET A 302 9.78 -30.32 -4.82
CA MET A 302 9.37 -31.70 -4.49
C MET A 302 10.14 -32.73 -5.32
N PHE A 303 10.35 -32.45 -6.60
CA PHE A 303 11.05 -33.37 -7.48
C PHE A 303 12.54 -33.46 -7.13
N THR A 304 13.21 -32.34 -6.87
CA THR A 304 14.64 -32.31 -6.51
C THR A 304 14.91 -32.97 -5.16
N GLU A 305 13.97 -32.85 -4.22
CA GLU A 305 14.05 -33.50 -2.89
C GLU A 305 13.58 -34.97 -2.90
N GLY A 306 13.33 -35.55 -4.08
CA GLY A 306 13.02 -36.97 -4.25
C GLY A 306 11.55 -37.35 -4.04
N ASN A 307 10.66 -36.39 -3.79
CA ASN A 307 9.21 -36.59 -3.77
C ASN A 307 8.60 -36.56 -5.18
N GLU A 308 9.18 -37.37 -6.08
CA GLU A 308 8.88 -37.33 -7.51
C GLU A 308 7.42 -37.69 -7.82
N ARG A 309 6.81 -38.62 -7.07
CA ARG A 309 5.43 -39.05 -7.32
C ARG A 309 4.43 -37.91 -7.12
N GLU A 310 4.64 -37.10 -6.08
CA GLU A 310 3.76 -35.97 -5.79
C GLU A 310 4.02 -34.82 -6.75
N ALA A 311 5.29 -34.48 -6.99
CA ALA A 311 5.69 -33.47 -7.97
C ALA A 311 5.05 -33.70 -9.35
N LEU A 312 5.04 -34.95 -9.84
CA LEU A 312 4.45 -35.29 -11.14
C LEU A 312 2.93 -35.07 -11.21
N LYS A 313 2.21 -35.04 -10.09
CA LYS A 313 0.79 -34.66 -10.10
C LYS A 313 0.65 -33.16 -10.36
N TYR A 314 1.42 -32.33 -9.66
CA TYR A 314 1.37 -30.88 -9.82
C TYR A 314 1.89 -30.43 -11.18
N PHE A 315 2.98 -31.03 -11.70
CA PHE A 315 3.41 -30.78 -13.08
C PHE A 315 2.31 -31.07 -14.09
N ARG A 316 1.55 -32.17 -13.92
CA ARG A 316 0.43 -32.50 -14.81
C ARG A 316 -0.64 -31.41 -14.79
N GLU A 317 -1.01 -30.93 -13.62
CA GLU A 317 -2.03 -29.88 -13.50
C GLU A 317 -1.55 -28.56 -14.10
N VAL A 318 -0.34 -28.12 -13.78
CA VAL A 318 0.26 -26.90 -14.34
C VAL A 318 0.38 -26.97 -15.85
N PHE A 319 0.81 -28.12 -16.39
CA PHE A 319 0.92 -28.30 -17.83
C PHE A 319 -0.42 -28.21 -18.54
N ARG A 320 -1.55 -28.56 -17.92
CA ARG A 320 -2.89 -28.40 -18.51
C ARG A 320 -3.32 -26.94 -18.61
N VAL A 321 -2.81 -26.07 -17.74
CA VAL A 321 -3.14 -24.63 -17.77
C VAL A 321 -2.55 -23.98 -19.03
N ASP A 322 -1.28 -24.24 -19.31
CA ASP A 322 -0.61 -23.71 -20.49
C ASP A 322 0.58 -24.58 -20.89
N ARG A 323 0.66 -24.93 -22.19
CA ARG A 323 1.77 -25.72 -22.74
C ARG A 323 3.14 -25.05 -22.57
N ARG A 324 3.22 -23.74 -22.33
CA ARG A 324 4.47 -22.99 -22.10
C ARG A 324 5.19 -23.43 -20.83
N TRP A 325 4.48 -23.96 -19.82
CA TRP A 325 5.11 -24.52 -18.61
C TRP A 325 6.01 -25.72 -18.89
N VAL A 326 5.66 -26.52 -19.90
CA VAL A 326 6.49 -27.63 -20.39
C VAL A 326 7.83 -27.11 -20.93
N GLU A 327 7.82 -25.93 -21.57
CA GLU A 327 9.04 -25.28 -22.05
C GLU A 327 9.89 -24.71 -20.92
N VAL A 328 9.28 -24.23 -19.82
CA VAL A 328 10.02 -23.82 -18.62
C VAL A 328 10.85 -24.98 -18.08
N VAL A 329 10.26 -26.17 -17.92
CA VAL A 329 10.97 -27.37 -17.44
C VAL A 329 12.20 -27.72 -18.29
N ARG A 330 12.14 -27.50 -19.62
CA ARG A 330 13.30 -27.75 -20.49
C ARG A 330 14.49 -26.83 -20.21
N ARG A 331 14.25 -25.64 -19.65
CA ARG A 331 15.28 -24.62 -19.38
C ARG A 331 15.87 -24.71 -17.99
N LEU A 332 15.15 -25.30 -17.03
CA LEU A 332 15.60 -25.39 -15.64
C LEU A 332 16.91 -26.18 -15.43
N PRO A 333 17.24 -27.24 -16.20
CA PRO A 333 18.51 -27.94 -16.04
C PRO A 333 19.74 -27.08 -16.27
N GLU A 334 19.72 -26.22 -17.29
CA GLU A 334 20.83 -25.31 -17.59
C GLU A 334 20.98 -24.24 -16.49
N ALA A 335 19.87 -23.86 -15.87
CA ALA A 335 19.86 -22.96 -14.71
C ALA A 335 20.23 -23.64 -13.37
N GLY A 336 20.42 -24.96 -13.35
CA GLY A 336 20.70 -25.73 -12.13
C GLY A 336 19.50 -25.86 -11.18
N LEU A 337 18.28 -25.55 -11.63
CA LEU A 337 17.05 -25.63 -10.82
C LEU A 337 16.34 -26.98 -10.96
N LEU A 338 16.73 -27.78 -11.96
CA LEU A 338 16.40 -29.20 -12.06
C LEU A 338 17.68 -29.98 -12.39
N PRO A 339 17.72 -31.29 -12.13
CA PRO A 339 18.88 -32.11 -12.48
C PRO A 339 19.11 -32.14 -13.99
N ALA A 340 20.38 -32.04 -14.41
CA ALA A 340 20.80 -32.26 -15.80
C ALA A 340 20.81 -33.76 -16.19
N ASP A 341 19.82 -34.52 -15.73
CA ASP A 341 19.58 -35.92 -16.10
C ASP A 341 18.41 -36.00 -17.08
N GLU A 342 18.71 -36.35 -18.33
CA GLU A 342 17.70 -36.51 -19.38
C GLU A 342 16.58 -37.50 -19.02
N LYS A 343 16.86 -38.54 -18.24
CA LYS A 343 15.84 -39.51 -17.82
C LYS A 343 14.84 -38.87 -16.87
N GLN A 344 15.32 -38.07 -15.92
CA GLN A 344 14.47 -37.34 -14.98
C GLN A 344 13.65 -36.26 -15.71
N ILE A 345 14.25 -35.53 -16.64
CA ILE A 345 13.50 -34.57 -17.46
C ILE A 345 12.45 -35.28 -18.31
N ARG A 346 12.79 -36.37 -19.01
CA ARG A 346 11.80 -37.17 -19.74
C ARG A 346 10.67 -37.67 -18.84
N LYS A 347 10.95 -37.99 -17.57
CA LYS A 347 9.93 -38.39 -16.59
C LYS A 347 8.96 -37.25 -16.29
N ILE A 348 9.43 -36.03 -16.04
CA ILE A 348 8.56 -34.85 -15.86
C ILE A 348 7.74 -34.61 -17.14
N MET A 349 8.40 -34.63 -18.30
CA MET A 349 7.74 -34.37 -19.58
C MET A 349 6.69 -35.43 -19.95
N SER A 350 6.79 -36.63 -19.40
CA SER A 350 5.83 -37.72 -19.67
C SER A 350 4.42 -37.44 -19.15
N VAL A 351 4.26 -36.50 -18.20
CA VAL A 351 2.94 -36.09 -17.70
C VAL A 351 2.33 -34.92 -18.45
N ALA A 352 3.02 -34.37 -19.46
CA ALA A 352 2.46 -33.32 -20.32
C ALA A 352 1.25 -33.85 -21.11
N PRO A 353 0.16 -33.05 -21.22
CA PRO A 353 -0.95 -33.39 -22.09
C PRO A 353 -0.51 -33.54 -23.54
N LYS A 354 -1.24 -34.35 -24.31
CA LYS A 354 -1.14 -34.35 -25.78
C LYS A 354 -1.94 -33.16 -26.30
N TRP A 355 -1.28 -32.27 -27.02
CA TRP A 355 -1.84 -31.04 -27.59
C TRP A 355 -2.14 -31.20 -29.08
#